data_AF-N8Q665-F1
#
_entry.id   AF-N8Q665-F1
#
_cell.length_a   1.000
_cell.length_b   1.000
_cell.length_c   1.000
_cell.angle_alpha   90.00
_cell.angle_beta   90.00
_cell.angle_gamma   90.00
#
_symmetry.space_group_name_H-M   'P 1'
#
loop_
_entity.id
_entity.type
_entity.pdbx_description
1 polymer ?
#
loop_
_entity_poly.entity_id
_entity_poly.type
_entity_poly.pdbx_seq_one_letter_code
_entity_poly.pdbx_strand_id
1 'polypeptide(L)'
;MLKKHSILFIALLSSTHLYANVPIESRALSQQQANNVVAGSPSLNWEIMQKNQKLEEEIRKLRGQLEEHDNAIEQLKKELANRYTDLDQRLELLSQKIDPPEENTEENGATDTAQAGTERTATPITPTPPPVADVTPKPPAQTQARAAVQPQTNTATTNTTNNQIELEKAAYTVALDAYKQGGAKKAIEPMQNFIKNHPNGIYVGNAYFWLAEFYLAVEPVDYKAAKQNYNIVATRYPNSAKASRAVYQLYSIAKDVDKNTALANQYKAKLLSKYPQSEEAKFIQKK
;
A
#
# COMPACT_ATOMS: atom_id res chain seq x y z
N MET A 1 66.91 -42.45 36.47
CA MET A 1 65.48 -42.06 36.36
C MET A 1 65.37 -40.95 35.33
N LEU A 2 64.40 -40.99 34.42
CA LEU A 2 64.19 -39.90 33.44
C LEU A 2 62.70 -39.79 33.08
N LYS A 3 62.07 -38.64 33.39
CA LYS A 3 60.72 -38.27 32.93
C LYS A 3 60.54 -36.74 32.98
N LYS A 4 60.23 -36.14 31.84
CA LYS A 4 58.96 -35.46 31.56
C LYS A 4 58.95 -34.99 30.10
N HIS A 5 57.78 -35.02 29.48
CA HIS A 5 57.60 -34.73 28.05
C HIS A 5 56.95 -33.37 27.87
N SER A 6 57.29 -32.68 26.78
CA SER A 6 56.41 -31.70 26.14
C SER A 6 55.98 -32.28 24.81
N ILE A 7 54.67 -32.36 24.56
CA ILE A 7 54.10 -32.97 23.35
C ILE A 7 53.43 -31.85 22.56
N LEU A 8 53.95 -31.58 21.37
CA LEU A 8 53.34 -30.71 20.38
C LEU A 8 53.18 -31.54 19.10
N PHE A 9 51.95 -31.97 18.82
CA PHE A 9 51.60 -32.77 17.66
C PHE A 9 50.47 -32.10 16.90
N ILE A 10 50.82 -31.52 15.75
CA ILE A 10 49.86 -31.11 14.72
C ILE A 10 49.76 -32.30 13.76
N ALA A 11 48.57 -32.86 13.60
CA ALA A 11 48.30 -33.96 12.69
C ALA A 11 47.07 -33.62 11.82
N LEU A 12 47.13 -33.95 10.53
CA LEU A 12 46.07 -33.67 9.56
C LEU A 12 44.75 -34.38 9.93
N LEU A 13 43.63 -33.67 9.75
CA LEU A 13 42.31 -34.30 9.75
C LEU A 13 42.03 -34.91 8.37
N SER A 14 42.08 -36.25 8.29
CA SER A 14 41.57 -37.02 7.15
C SER A 14 40.19 -37.62 7.51
N SER A 15 39.13 -36.85 7.29
CA SER A 15 37.76 -37.28 7.58
C SER A 15 37.29 -38.36 6.59
N THR A 16 37.31 -39.63 7.01
CA THR A 16 36.72 -40.75 6.27
C THR A 16 35.23 -40.87 6.56
N HIS A 17 34.39 -40.73 5.53
CA HIS A 17 32.95 -40.95 5.66
C HIS A 17 32.63 -42.46 5.62
N LEU A 18 32.19 -43.01 6.76
CA LEU A 18 31.66 -44.37 6.84
C LEU A 18 30.28 -44.44 6.17
N TYR A 19 30.21 -44.96 4.95
CA TYR A 19 28.95 -45.36 4.33
C TYR A 19 28.41 -46.63 5.01
N ALA A 20 27.32 -46.49 5.75
CA ALA A 20 26.58 -47.63 6.31
C ALA A 20 25.77 -48.32 5.21
N ASN A 21 26.35 -49.35 4.58
CA ASN A 21 25.69 -50.15 3.55
C ASN A 21 24.64 -51.10 4.17
N VAL A 22 23.40 -50.64 4.27
CA VAL A 22 22.27 -51.46 4.73
C VAL A 22 21.76 -52.33 3.57
N PRO A 23 21.77 -53.68 3.68
CA PRO A 23 21.28 -54.55 2.62
C PRO A 23 19.75 -54.47 2.49
N ILE A 24 19.26 -54.31 1.27
CA ILE A 24 17.84 -54.36 0.95
C ILE A 24 17.44 -55.82 0.71
N GLU A 25 16.88 -56.49 1.73
CA GLU A 25 16.26 -57.80 1.52
C GLU A 25 14.94 -57.64 0.73
N SER A 26 14.98 -57.96 -0.56
CA SER A 26 13.82 -58.04 -1.44
C SER A 26 12.97 -59.29 -1.16
N ARG A 27 12.40 -59.38 0.06
CA ARG A 27 11.53 -60.48 0.48
C ARG A 27 10.18 -60.45 -0.26
N ALA A 28 10.18 -60.94 -1.49
CA ALA A 28 8.97 -61.21 -2.26
C ALA A 28 8.15 -62.32 -1.57
N LEU A 29 7.13 -61.92 -0.80
CA LEU A 29 6.18 -62.85 -0.20
C LEU A 29 4.77 -62.54 -0.72
N SER A 30 4.32 -63.34 -1.68
CA SER A 30 2.94 -63.35 -2.14
C SER A 30 2.05 -64.00 -1.08
N GLN A 31 1.29 -63.21 -0.33
CA GLN A 31 0.08 -63.73 0.31
C GLN A 31 -1.06 -62.71 0.29
N GLN A 32 -2.15 -63.13 -0.34
CA GLN A 32 -3.36 -62.34 -0.53
C GLN A 32 -4.18 -62.35 0.76
N GLN A 33 -4.20 -61.23 1.48
CA GLN A 33 -5.11 -61.00 2.59
C GLN A 33 -5.76 -59.63 2.45
N ALA A 34 -7.09 -59.63 2.37
CA ALA A 34 -7.86 -58.42 2.13
C ALA A 34 -7.85 -57.52 3.36
N ASN A 35 -7.57 -56.23 3.15
CA ASN A 35 -7.97 -55.17 4.05
C ASN A 35 -8.16 -53.86 3.28
N ASN A 36 -9.07 -53.02 3.76
CA ASN A 36 -9.65 -51.90 3.01
C ASN A 36 -8.61 -50.96 2.37
N VAL A 37 -8.64 -50.84 1.04
CA VAL A 37 -8.15 -49.64 0.36
C VAL A 37 -9.12 -48.50 0.70
N VAL A 38 -8.78 -47.70 1.71
CA VAL A 38 -9.37 -46.36 1.87
C VAL A 38 -8.91 -45.54 0.67
N ALA A 39 -9.84 -45.30 -0.26
CA ALA A 39 -9.57 -44.53 -1.47
C ALA A 39 -9.27 -43.07 -1.11
N GLY A 40 -7.98 -42.74 -0.97
CA GLY A 40 -7.53 -41.36 -0.77
C GLY A 40 -7.97 -40.48 -1.95
N SER A 41 -8.82 -39.49 -1.67
CA SER A 41 -9.60 -38.76 -2.67
C SER A 41 -8.71 -38.07 -3.73
N PRO A 42 -8.74 -38.49 -5.01
CA PRO A 42 -7.93 -37.87 -6.07
C PRO A 42 -8.26 -36.39 -6.31
N SER A 43 -9.45 -35.96 -5.89
CA SER A 43 -9.93 -34.58 -6.01
C SER A 43 -9.04 -33.54 -5.31
N LEU A 44 -8.43 -33.86 -4.16
CA LEU A 44 -7.71 -32.85 -3.38
C LEU A 44 -6.38 -32.44 -4.04
N ASN A 45 -5.64 -33.39 -4.61
CA ASN A 45 -4.39 -33.11 -5.32
C ASN A 45 -4.65 -32.35 -6.64
N TRP A 46 -5.80 -32.60 -7.28
CA TRP A 46 -6.25 -31.81 -8.44
C TRP A 46 -6.68 -30.38 -8.02
N GLU A 47 -7.48 -30.20 -6.95
CA GLU A 47 -7.82 -28.86 -6.42
C GLU A 47 -6.55 -28.03 -6.07
N ILE A 48 -5.49 -28.69 -5.58
CA ILE A 48 -4.18 -28.06 -5.32
C ILE A 48 -3.44 -27.69 -6.62
N MET A 49 -3.32 -28.61 -7.59
CA MET A 49 -2.61 -28.31 -8.85
C MET A 49 -3.33 -27.23 -9.67
N GLN A 50 -4.67 -27.22 -9.67
CA GLN A 50 -5.47 -26.16 -10.28
C GLN A 50 -5.23 -24.80 -9.59
N LYS A 51 -5.08 -24.79 -8.25
CA LYS A 51 -4.73 -23.56 -7.51
C LYS A 51 -3.33 -23.04 -7.85
N ASN A 52 -2.33 -23.91 -8.00
CA ASN A 52 -0.98 -23.47 -8.39
C ASN A 52 -0.98 -22.85 -9.80
N GLN A 53 -1.59 -23.51 -10.79
CA GLN A 53 -1.72 -22.99 -12.15
C GLN A 53 -2.43 -21.64 -12.19
N LYS A 54 -3.51 -21.49 -11.42
CA LYS A 54 -4.22 -20.21 -11.28
C LYS A 54 -3.35 -19.12 -10.62
N LEU A 55 -2.58 -19.45 -9.58
CA LEU A 55 -1.69 -18.49 -8.92
C LEU A 55 -0.55 -18.05 -9.84
N GLU A 56 -0.01 -18.94 -10.68
CA GLU A 56 0.99 -18.61 -11.69
C GLU A 56 0.43 -17.66 -12.77
N GLU A 57 -0.83 -17.87 -13.19
CA GLU A 57 -1.54 -16.97 -14.10
C GLU A 57 -1.83 -15.60 -13.47
N GLU A 58 -2.30 -15.56 -12.22
CA GLU A 58 -2.53 -14.31 -11.48
C GLU A 58 -1.20 -13.56 -11.24
N ILE A 59 -0.09 -14.25 -10.97
CA ILE A 59 1.24 -13.63 -10.86
C ILE A 59 1.71 -13.06 -12.21
N ARG A 60 1.53 -13.80 -13.32
CA ARG A 60 1.85 -13.29 -14.67
C ARG A 60 1.02 -12.04 -14.99
N LYS A 61 -0.27 -12.04 -14.68
CA LYS A 61 -1.17 -10.90 -14.90
C LYS A 61 -0.75 -9.69 -14.05
N LEU A 62 -0.54 -9.87 -12.75
CA LEU A 62 -0.11 -8.80 -11.84
C LEU A 62 1.23 -8.20 -12.25
N ARG A 63 2.15 -9.03 -12.78
CA ARG A 63 3.41 -8.55 -13.35
C ARG A 63 3.20 -7.70 -14.61
N GLY A 64 2.35 -8.14 -15.55
CA GLY A 64 2.01 -7.33 -16.72
C GLY A 64 1.36 -5.99 -16.36
N GLN A 65 0.48 -5.98 -15.35
CA GLN A 65 -0.11 -4.74 -14.83
C GLN A 65 0.92 -3.84 -14.11
N LEU A 66 1.94 -4.42 -13.46
CA LEU A 66 3.04 -3.63 -12.89
C LEU A 66 3.89 -3.00 -13.99
N GLU A 67 4.23 -3.77 -15.03
CA GLU A 67 4.97 -3.27 -16.20
C GLU A 67 4.17 -2.18 -16.96
N GLU A 68 2.84 -2.28 -17.04
CA GLU A 68 1.94 -1.22 -17.53
C GLU A 68 1.96 0.04 -16.64
N HIS A 69 1.87 -0.13 -15.31
CA HIS A 69 1.91 0.99 -14.37
C HIS A 69 3.27 1.71 -14.34
N ASP A 70 4.39 0.99 -14.46
CA ASP A 70 5.72 1.58 -14.48
C ASP A 70 5.94 2.42 -15.76
N ASN A 71 5.46 1.95 -16.92
CA ASN A 71 5.43 2.73 -18.17
C ASN A 71 4.58 4.00 -18.02
N ALA A 72 3.40 3.91 -17.40
CA ALA A 72 2.54 5.07 -17.15
C ALA A 72 3.21 6.10 -16.22
N ILE A 73 3.95 5.63 -15.20
CA ILE A 73 4.74 6.49 -14.30
C ILE A 73 5.89 7.17 -15.05
N GLU A 74 6.58 6.49 -15.96
CA GLU A 74 7.63 7.10 -16.79
C GLU A 74 7.05 8.17 -17.74
N GLN A 75 5.92 7.88 -18.38
CA GLN A 75 5.24 8.84 -19.25
C GLN A 75 4.79 10.10 -18.48
N LEU A 76 4.21 9.93 -17.28
CA LEU A 76 3.82 11.05 -16.41
C LEU A 76 5.03 11.87 -15.94
N LYS A 77 6.16 11.23 -15.60
CA LYS A 77 7.42 11.91 -15.26
C LYS A 77 7.96 12.73 -16.43
N LYS A 78 7.87 12.21 -17.66
CA LYS A 78 8.29 12.90 -18.88
C LYS A 78 7.39 14.11 -19.19
N GLU A 79 6.08 13.96 -19.03
CA GLU A 79 5.14 15.08 -19.18
C GLU A 79 5.40 16.17 -18.11
N LEU A 80 5.63 15.77 -16.85
CA LEU A 80 5.96 16.67 -15.75
C LEU A 80 7.26 17.46 -16.04
N ALA A 81 8.31 16.78 -16.49
CA ALA A 81 9.59 17.42 -16.85
C ALA A 81 9.41 18.43 -17.99
N ASN A 82 8.72 18.04 -19.07
CA ASN A 82 8.42 18.95 -20.19
C ASN A 82 7.63 20.19 -19.73
N ARG A 83 6.65 20.03 -18.83
CA ARG A 83 5.85 21.13 -18.28
C ARG A 83 6.68 22.08 -17.40
N TYR A 84 7.68 21.59 -16.68
CA TYR A 84 8.61 22.46 -15.96
C TYR A 84 9.50 23.26 -16.93
N THR A 85 10.06 22.64 -17.96
CA THR A 85 10.87 23.35 -18.97
C THR A 85 10.08 24.45 -19.71
N ASP A 86 8.82 24.21 -20.04
CA ASP A 86 7.91 25.24 -20.60
C ASP A 86 7.64 26.38 -19.62
N LEU A 87 7.42 26.06 -18.34
CA LEU A 87 7.20 27.05 -17.28
C LEU A 87 8.45 27.93 -17.08
N ASP A 88 9.64 27.34 -17.04
CA ASP A 88 10.91 28.04 -16.83
C ASP A 88 11.22 28.99 -18.01
N GLN A 89 11.08 28.52 -19.26
CA GLN A 89 11.24 29.37 -20.46
C GLN A 89 10.23 30.52 -20.47
N ARG A 90 8.99 30.26 -20.08
CA ARG A 90 7.95 31.30 -19.98
C ARG A 90 8.21 32.29 -18.84
N LEU A 91 8.84 31.85 -17.75
CA LEU A 91 9.23 32.71 -16.63
C LEU A 91 10.43 33.60 -17.02
N GLU A 92 11.41 33.06 -17.74
CA GLU A 92 12.55 33.81 -18.29
C GLU A 92 12.08 34.91 -19.27
N LEU A 93 11.22 34.55 -20.24
CA LEU A 93 10.58 35.50 -21.17
C LEU A 93 9.69 36.54 -20.47
N LEU A 94 9.18 36.25 -19.28
CA LEU A 94 8.41 37.18 -18.47
C LEU A 94 9.33 38.10 -17.66
N SER A 95 10.42 37.60 -17.08
CA SER A 95 11.42 38.42 -16.38
C SER A 95 12.05 39.44 -17.34
N GLN A 96 12.47 38.98 -18.52
CA GLN A 96 13.02 39.83 -19.59
C GLN A 96 12.02 40.86 -20.16
N LYS A 97 10.74 40.79 -19.75
CA LYS A 97 9.70 41.79 -20.06
C LYS A 97 9.31 42.66 -18.86
N ILE A 98 9.69 42.27 -17.65
CA ILE A 98 9.49 43.02 -16.40
C ILE A 98 10.70 43.93 -16.13
N ASP A 99 11.90 43.53 -16.58
CA ASP A 99 13.12 44.32 -16.58
C ASP A 99 13.30 45.04 -17.94
N PRO A 100 12.77 46.27 -18.13
CA PRO A 100 13.21 47.11 -19.24
C PRO A 100 14.68 47.48 -19.03
N PRO A 101 15.55 47.41 -20.06
CA PRO A 101 16.90 47.94 -19.94
C PRO A 101 16.84 49.45 -19.67
N GLU A 102 17.67 49.94 -18.75
CA GLU A 102 17.74 51.38 -18.46
C GLU A 102 18.13 52.16 -19.72
N GLU A 103 17.25 53.09 -20.09
CA GLU A 103 17.36 53.89 -21.31
C GLU A 103 18.52 54.88 -21.19
N ASN A 104 19.56 54.69 -22.01
CA ASN A 104 20.53 55.76 -22.24
C ASN A 104 19.89 56.80 -23.16
N THR A 105 19.62 57.98 -22.63
CA THR A 105 19.11 59.14 -23.36
C THR A 105 20.03 59.55 -24.51
N GLU A 106 19.49 59.70 -25.71
CA GLU A 106 19.89 60.80 -26.60
C GLU A 106 18.80 61.12 -27.63
N GLU A 107 18.66 62.42 -27.97
CA GLU A 107 17.60 62.92 -28.84
C GLU A 107 17.92 62.73 -30.33
N ASN A 108 16.90 62.42 -31.13
CA ASN A 108 16.66 63.19 -32.34
C ASN A 108 15.21 63.12 -32.80
N GLY A 109 14.63 64.28 -33.15
CA GLY A 109 13.23 64.40 -33.55
C GLY A 109 13.09 65.05 -34.93
N ALA A 110 12.26 64.44 -35.80
CA ALA A 110 11.82 65.06 -37.04
C ALA A 110 10.37 64.66 -37.40
N THR A 111 9.51 65.67 -37.40
CA THR A 111 8.22 65.82 -38.10
C THR A 111 8.27 65.38 -39.58
N ASP A 112 7.18 65.13 -40.30
CA ASP A 112 5.73 64.96 -40.00
C ASP A 112 5.05 64.48 -41.31
N THR A 113 4.05 63.60 -41.25
CA THR A 113 2.92 63.65 -42.19
C THR A 113 1.67 62.98 -41.60
N ALA A 114 0.59 63.73 -41.42
CA ALA A 114 -0.72 63.18 -41.05
C ALA A 114 -1.62 62.87 -42.26
N GLN A 115 -2.42 61.79 -42.19
CA GLN A 115 -3.69 61.71 -42.91
C GLN A 115 -4.73 60.92 -42.09
N ALA A 116 -6.01 61.25 -42.25
CA ALA A 116 -7.07 60.93 -41.28
C ALA A 116 -8.19 60.01 -41.81
N GLY A 117 -8.91 59.40 -40.87
CA GLY A 117 -10.11 58.54 -41.03
C GLY A 117 -10.48 57.95 -39.65
N THR A 118 -11.24 58.63 -38.78
CA THR A 118 -12.73 58.72 -38.78
C THR A 118 -13.35 57.32 -38.76
N GLU A 119 -14.17 56.87 -37.79
CA GLU A 119 -15.18 57.54 -36.93
C GLU A 119 -15.00 57.17 -35.43
N ARG A 120 -15.25 58.04 -34.43
CA ARG A 120 -16.54 58.31 -33.73
C ARG A 120 -17.38 57.03 -33.45
N THR A 121 -17.85 56.77 -32.23
CA THR A 121 -18.55 57.69 -31.30
C THR A 121 -18.29 57.31 -29.82
N ALA A 122 -18.51 58.24 -28.87
CA ALA A 122 -18.23 58.06 -27.45
C ALA A 122 -19.39 58.50 -26.53
N THR A 123 -19.45 57.90 -25.33
CA THR A 123 -20.13 58.36 -24.07
C THR A 123 -21.66 58.59 -24.12
N PRO A 124 -22.40 58.90 -23.01
CA PRO A 124 -22.02 59.03 -21.59
C PRO A 124 -22.90 58.22 -20.58
N ILE A 125 -22.73 58.58 -19.29
CA ILE A 125 -23.27 58.03 -18.03
C ILE A 125 -24.74 58.40 -17.66
N THR A 126 -25.22 57.81 -16.55
CA THR A 126 -26.49 57.96 -15.77
C THR A 126 -26.75 59.39 -15.19
N PRO A 127 -27.92 59.78 -14.55
CA PRO A 127 -28.81 58.98 -13.65
C PRO A 127 -30.34 59.36 -13.46
N THR A 128 -31.01 58.67 -12.51
CA THR A 128 -32.16 59.08 -11.63
C THR A 128 -33.66 58.82 -12.05
N PRO A 129 -34.60 58.40 -11.14
CA PRO A 129 -36.01 57.99 -11.39
C PRO A 129 -37.07 58.83 -10.57
N PRO A 130 -38.34 58.41 -10.21
CA PRO A 130 -39.21 57.24 -10.53
C PRO A 130 -40.56 57.63 -11.20
N PRO A 131 -41.86 57.50 -10.71
CA PRO A 131 -42.44 57.26 -9.36
C PRO A 131 -43.39 56.02 -9.17
N VAL A 132 -44.75 56.16 -9.10
CA VAL A 132 -45.73 55.24 -8.46
C VAL A 132 -47.03 54.88 -9.23
N ALA A 133 -47.48 53.62 -9.08
CA ALA A 133 -48.80 53.16 -8.55
C ALA A 133 -48.69 51.63 -8.27
N ASP A 134 -48.71 51.10 -7.03
CA ASP A 134 -49.85 50.82 -6.11
C ASP A 134 -50.92 49.88 -6.72
N VAL A 135 -51.44 48.81 -6.08
CA VAL A 135 -51.83 48.66 -4.66
C VAL A 135 -51.39 47.32 -3.98
N THR A 136 -51.18 47.41 -2.66
CA THR A 136 -50.85 46.38 -1.63
C THR A 136 -52.00 45.38 -1.30
N PRO A 137 -51.93 44.41 -0.33
CA PRO A 137 -50.86 43.93 0.60
C PRO A 137 -50.59 42.39 0.43
N LYS A 138 -50.13 41.50 1.36
CA LYS A 138 -49.76 41.50 2.81
C LYS A 138 -48.78 40.32 3.14
N PRO A 139 -47.97 40.33 4.23
CA PRO A 139 -46.93 39.30 4.54
C PRO A 139 -47.20 38.58 5.91
N PRO A 140 -46.25 37.88 6.61
CA PRO A 140 -44.83 37.57 6.31
C PRO A 140 -44.31 36.13 6.65
N ALA A 141 -43.11 35.76 6.18
CA ALA A 141 -41.96 35.29 7.02
C ALA A 141 -40.72 34.80 6.22
N GLN A 142 -39.57 35.45 6.45
CA GLN A 142 -38.17 34.96 6.45
C GLN A 142 -37.73 33.78 5.53
N THR A 143 -36.89 34.11 4.53
CA THR A 143 -35.69 33.32 4.17
C THR A 143 -34.51 34.28 3.97
N GLN A 144 -33.33 33.96 4.50
CA GLN A 144 -32.15 34.85 4.44
C GLN A 144 -31.33 34.67 3.15
N ALA A 145 -30.47 35.65 2.86
CA ALA A 145 -29.81 35.82 1.57
C ALA A 145 -28.86 34.67 1.20
N ARG A 146 -28.98 34.16 -0.04
CA ARG A 146 -28.02 33.23 -0.63
C ARG A 146 -26.86 33.99 -1.25
N ALA A 147 -25.79 34.18 -0.48
CA ALA A 147 -24.51 34.65 -1.03
C ALA A 147 -24.00 33.68 -2.10
N ALA A 148 -23.47 34.21 -3.20
CA ALA A 148 -22.93 33.42 -4.30
C ALA A 148 -21.52 32.89 -3.95
N VAL A 149 -21.45 31.74 -3.30
CA VAL A 149 -20.19 31.03 -3.08
C VAL A 149 -19.72 30.45 -4.42
N GLN A 150 -18.63 31.00 -4.95
CA GLN A 150 -17.93 30.45 -6.12
C GLN A 150 -17.42 29.03 -5.80
N PRO A 151 -17.41 28.09 -6.76
CA PRO A 151 -16.79 26.79 -6.58
C PRO A 151 -15.26 26.95 -6.55
N GLN A 152 -14.69 27.22 -5.38
CA GLN A 152 -13.25 27.17 -5.18
C GLN A 152 -12.75 25.75 -5.47
N THR A 153 -11.80 25.63 -6.39
CA THR A 153 -11.24 24.35 -6.81
C THR A 153 -10.31 23.81 -5.73
N ASN A 154 -10.75 22.77 -5.02
CA ASN A 154 -9.97 22.07 -3.97
C ASN A 154 -8.82 21.22 -4.53
N THR A 155 -7.88 21.82 -5.26
CA THR A 155 -6.68 21.16 -5.80
C THR A 155 -5.55 21.05 -4.77
N ALA A 156 -5.52 21.91 -3.76
CA ALA A 156 -4.52 21.85 -2.70
C ALA A 156 -4.64 20.57 -1.84
N THR A 157 -5.87 20.25 -1.39
CA THR A 157 -6.12 19.13 -0.47
C THR A 157 -5.78 17.77 -1.09
N THR A 158 -6.14 17.56 -2.36
CA THR A 158 -5.82 16.32 -3.09
C THR A 158 -4.32 16.10 -3.22
N ASN A 159 -3.55 17.17 -3.46
CA ASN A 159 -2.11 17.06 -3.63
C ASN A 159 -1.42 16.72 -2.30
N THR A 160 -1.84 17.31 -1.18
CA THR A 160 -1.34 16.93 0.15
C THR A 160 -1.66 15.47 0.50
N THR A 161 -2.89 15.01 0.25
CA THR A 161 -3.29 13.61 0.52
C THR A 161 -2.52 12.62 -0.36
N ASN A 162 -2.34 12.91 -1.66
CA ASN A 162 -1.59 12.04 -2.56
C ASN A 162 -0.11 11.93 -2.14
N ASN A 163 0.55 13.06 -1.83
CA ASN A 163 1.92 13.07 -1.35
C ASN A 163 2.08 12.31 -0.02
N GLN A 164 1.09 12.39 0.89
CA GLN A 164 1.10 11.59 2.12
C GLN A 164 0.96 10.09 1.83
N ILE A 165 0.06 9.68 0.93
CA ILE A 165 -0.12 8.26 0.56
C ILE A 165 1.15 7.71 -0.11
N GLU A 166 1.85 8.49 -0.93
CA GLU A 166 3.12 8.08 -1.53
C GLU A 166 4.24 7.96 -0.48
N LEU A 167 4.33 8.89 0.46
CA LEU A 167 5.26 8.81 1.60
C LEU A 167 4.96 7.60 2.49
N GLU A 168 3.68 7.32 2.77
CA GLU A 168 3.25 6.12 3.50
C GLU A 168 3.63 4.84 2.76
N LYS A 169 3.39 4.78 1.44
CA LYS A 169 3.78 3.66 0.57
C LYS A 169 5.30 3.44 0.59
N ALA A 170 6.09 4.51 0.52
CA ALA A 170 7.55 4.44 0.60
C ALA A 170 8.04 3.91 1.96
N ALA A 171 7.55 4.48 3.06
CA ALA A 171 7.94 4.07 4.42
C ALA A 171 7.51 2.62 4.75
N TYR A 172 6.33 2.20 4.27
CA TYR A 172 5.89 0.80 4.33
C TYR A 172 6.79 -0.13 3.49
N THR A 173 7.25 0.32 2.32
CA THR A 173 8.14 -0.46 1.43
C THR A 173 9.52 -0.67 2.07
N VAL A 174 10.09 0.32 2.76
CA VAL A 174 11.34 0.18 3.54
C VAL A 174 11.27 -0.98 4.54
N ALA A 175 10.13 -1.17 5.20
CA ALA A 175 9.95 -2.27 6.14
C ALA A 175 9.84 -3.64 5.46
N LEU A 176 9.31 -3.71 4.23
CA LEU A 176 9.33 -4.93 3.41
C LEU A 176 10.73 -5.22 2.83
N ASP A 177 11.51 -4.20 2.49
CA ASP A 177 12.88 -4.40 2.01
C ASP A 177 13.82 -4.82 3.14
N ALA A 178 13.62 -4.32 4.36
CA ALA A 178 14.29 -4.85 5.55
C ALA A 178 14.00 -6.34 5.77
N TYR A 179 12.77 -6.80 5.49
CA TYR A 179 12.42 -8.23 5.49
C TYR A 179 13.19 -9.02 4.41
N LYS A 180 13.25 -8.51 3.17
CA LYS A 180 14.04 -9.14 2.08
C LYS A 180 15.53 -9.24 2.43
N GLN A 181 16.09 -8.26 3.15
CA GLN A 181 17.51 -8.15 3.49
C GLN A 181 17.93 -8.91 4.76
N GLY A 182 17.02 -9.54 5.50
CA GLY A 182 17.38 -10.29 6.72
C GLY A 182 16.23 -10.81 7.56
N GLY A 183 15.09 -11.09 6.94
CA GLY A 183 13.93 -11.69 7.57
C GLY A 183 13.23 -10.80 8.60
N ALA A 184 12.30 -11.41 9.33
CA ALA A 184 11.41 -10.72 10.26
C ALA A 184 12.14 -9.86 11.31
N LYS A 185 13.30 -10.32 11.82
CA LYS A 185 14.04 -9.63 12.87
C LYS A 185 14.53 -8.23 12.45
N LYS A 186 14.90 -8.03 11.17
CA LYS A 186 15.25 -6.71 10.63
C LYS A 186 14.01 -5.85 10.31
N ALA A 187 12.86 -6.47 10.05
CA ALA A 187 11.66 -5.79 9.57
C ALA A 187 10.77 -5.22 10.68
N ILE A 188 10.87 -5.75 11.91
CA ILE A 188 10.05 -5.34 13.06
C ILE A 188 10.20 -3.85 13.39
N GLU A 189 11.42 -3.33 13.55
CA GLU A 189 11.66 -1.93 13.92
C GLU A 189 11.20 -0.94 12.82
N PRO A 190 11.56 -1.10 11.54
CA PRO A 190 10.98 -0.29 10.46
C PRO A 190 9.44 -0.31 10.41
N MET A 191 8.81 -1.47 10.63
CA MET A 191 7.35 -1.59 10.63
C MET A 191 6.71 -0.91 11.84
N GLN A 192 7.34 -0.98 13.02
CA GLN A 192 6.92 -0.22 14.21
C GLN A 192 7.05 1.30 13.99
N ASN A 193 8.16 1.75 13.40
CA ASN A 193 8.39 3.16 13.09
C ASN A 193 7.39 3.68 12.05
N PHE A 194 7.03 2.88 11.03
CA PHE A 194 5.94 3.20 10.11
C PHE A 194 4.61 3.42 10.86
N ILE A 195 4.21 2.46 11.70
CA ILE A 195 2.95 2.54 12.48
C ILE A 195 2.94 3.76 13.42
N LYS A 196 4.08 4.07 14.04
CA LYS A 196 4.24 5.21 14.95
C LYS A 196 4.13 6.56 14.23
N ASN A 197 4.73 6.68 13.03
CA ASN A 197 4.82 7.94 12.29
C ASN A 197 3.57 8.23 11.44
N HIS A 198 2.82 7.19 11.04
CA HIS A 198 1.65 7.31 10.17
C HIS A 198 0.37 6.73 10.81
N PRO A 199 0.00 7.04 12.08
CA PRO A 199 -0.98 6.27 12.85
C PRO A 199 -2.40 6.19 12.26
N ASN A 200 -2.76 7.15 11.40
CA ASN A 200 -4.06 7.23 10.71
C ASN A 200 -3.98 6.80 9.22
N GLY A 201 -2.82 6.33 8.76
CA GLY A 201 -2.55 6.02 7.37
C GLY A 201 -3.31 4.80 6.83
N ILE A 202 -3.53 4.77 5.52
CA ILE A 202 -4.35 3.71 4.87
C ILE A 202 -3.70 2.32 5.01
N TYR A 203 -2.37 2.27 5.05
CA TYR A 203 -1.62 1.02 5.17
C TYR A 203 -1.50 0.51 6.62
N VAL A 204 -1.90 1.27 7.66
CA VAL A 204 -1.64 0.91 9.08
C VAL A 204 -2.28 -0.43 9.49
N GLY A 205 -3.52 -0.69 9.08
CA GLY A 205 -4.17 -1.98 9.34
C GLY A 205 -3.47 -3.17 8.67
N ASN A 206 -2.75 -2.93 7.57
CA ASN A 206 -1.92 -3.92 6.89
C ASN A 206 -0.51 -3.98 7.53
N ALA A 207 0.05 -2.88 8.01
CA ALA A 207 1.30 -2.84 8.77
C ALA A 207 1.21 -3.60 10.10
N TYR A 208 0.13 -3.41 10.88
CA TYR A 208 -0.14 -4.22 12.08
C TYR A 208 -0.25 -5.72 11.76
N PHE A 209 -0.82 -6.08 10.59
CA PHE A 209 -0.87 -7.47 10.14
C PHE A 209 0.54 -8.02 9.88
N TRP A 210 1.37 -7.32 9.11
CA TRP A 210 2.72 -7.78 8.80
C TRP A 210 3.64 -7.78 10.02
N LEU A 211 3.51 -6.82 10.93
CA LEU A 211 4.20 -6.86 12.22
C LEU A 211 3.84 -8.11 13.03
N ALA A 212 2.59 -8.57 12.98
CA ALA A 212 2.17 -9.82 13.62
C ALA A 212 2.79 -11.07 12.94
N GLU A 213 2.79 -11.13 11.61
CA GLU A 213 3.46 -12.21 10.84
C GLU A 213 4.98 -12.20 11.10
N PHE A 214 5.62 -11.04 11.25
CA PHE A 214 7.03 -10.94 11.62
C PHE A 214 7.29 -11.50 13.03
N TYR A 215 6.41 -11.24 14.00
CA TYR A 215 6.51 -11.86 15.33
C TYR A 215 6.27 -13.39 15.31
N LEU A 216 5.58 -13.94 14.30
CA LEU A 216 5.51 -15.38 14.05
C LEU A 216 6.76 -15.96 13.34
N ALA A 217 7.56 -15.13 12.68
CA ALA A 217 8.69 -15.52 11.83
C ALA A 217 10.08 -15.12 12.40
N VAL A 218 10.15 -14.76 13.69
CA VAL A 218 11.40 -14.64 14.46
C VAL A 218 11.64 -15.87 15.31
N GLU A 219 12.90 -16.15 15.62
CA GLU A 219 13.30 -17.19 16.57
C GLU A 219 13.91 -16.56 17.84
N PRO A 220 13.40 -16.88 19.05
CA PRO A 220 12.16 -17.62 19.33
C PRO A 220 10.90 -16.83 18.93
N VAL A 221 9.82 -17.55 18.64
CA VAL A 221 8.54 -17.00 18.17
C VAL A 221 7.81 -16.21 19.27
N ASP A 222 7.42 -14.97 19.01
CA ASP A 222 6.64 -14.15 19.95
C ASP A 222 5.13 -14.21 19.63
N TYR A 223 4.50 -15.30 20.07
CA TYR A 223 3.05 -15.46 20.00
C TYR A 223 2.27 -14.39 20.78
N LYS A 224 2.87 -13.72 21.77
CA LYS A 224 2.19 -12.67 22.55
C LYS A 224 2.08 -11.40 21.71
N ALA A 225 3.20 -10.91 21.17
CA ALA A 225 3.21 -9.75 20.29
C ALA A 225 2.44 -10.01 18.99
N ALA A 226 2.53 -11.21 18.41
CA ALA A 226 1.71 -11.60 17.25
C ALA A 226 0.20 -11.50 17.57
N LYS A 227 -0.28 -12.13 18.65
CA LYS A 227 -1.70 -12.04 19.06
C LYS A 227 -2.16 -10.61 19.34
N GLN A 228 -1.33 -9.79 19.99
CA GLN A 228 -1.65 -8.37 20.24
C GLN A 228 -1.87 -7.61 18.93
N ASN A 229 -0.95 -7.76 17.96
CA ASN A 229 -1.02 -7.04 16.68
C ASN A 229 -2.18 -7.54 15.80
N TYR A 230 -2.42 -8.86 15.67
CA TYR A 230 -3.61 -9.37 14.98
C TYR A 230 -4.91 -8.88 15.61
N ASN A 231 -4.98 -8.80 16.95
CA ASN A 231 -6.19 -8.28 17.62
C ASN A 231 -6.43 -6.81 17.31
N ILE A 232 -5.37 -5.99 17.14
CA ILE A 232 -5.50 -4.61 16.66
C ILE A 232 -6.12 -4.57 15.26
N VAL A 233 -5.64 -5.38 14.30
CA VAL A 233 -6.25 -5.49 12.96
C VAL A 233 -7.72 -5.90 13.07
N ALA A 234 -8.01 -6.95 13.85
CA ALA A 234 -9.34 -7.53 14.02
C ALA A 234 -10.32 -6.69 14.86
N THR A 235 -9.92 -5.53 15.38
CA THR A 235 -10.78 -4.64 16.20
C THR A 235 -10.79 -3.20 15.70
N ARG A 236 -9.63 -2.62 15.37
CA ARG A 236 -9.51 -1.24 14.87
C ARG A 236 -9.62 -1.12 13.35
N TYR A 237 -9.27 -2.18 12.61
CA TYR A 237 -9.25 -2.19 11.15
C TYR A 237 -10.16 -3.29 10.54
N PRO A 238 -11.41 -3.48 11.00
CA PRO A 238 -12.26 -4.59 10.58
C PRO A 238 -12.60 -4.58 9.09
N ASN A 239 -12.55 -3.42 8.44
CA ASN A 239 -12.80 -3.29 7.00
C ASN A 239 -11.53 -3.51 6.15
N SER A 240 -10.39 -3.85 6.76
CA SER A 240 -9.15 -4.13 6.03
C SER A 240 -9.20 -5.48 5.33
N ALA A 241 -8.61 -5.56 4.14
CA ALA A 241 -8.36 -6.83 3.43
C ALA A 241 -7.46 -7.83 4.19
N LYS A 242 -6.93 -7.46 5.37
CA LYS A 242 -6.22 -8.38 6.29
C LYS A 242 -7.03 -8.79 7.53
N ALA A 243 -8.26 -8.29 7.71
CA ALA A 243 -9.02 -8.48 8.94
C ALA A 243 -9.57 -9.91 9.13
N SER A 244 -10.05 -10.56 8.06
CA SER A 244 -10.44 -11.98 8.11
C SER A 244 -9.22 -12.86 8.43
N ARG A 245 -8.10 -12.63 7.73
CA ARG A 245 -6.83 -13.32 7.94
C ARG A 245 -6.31 -13.16 9.37
N ALA A 246 -6.38 -11.95 9.95
CA ALA A 246 -5.99 -11.70 11.33
C ALA A 246 -6.86 -12.49 12.34
N VAL A 247 -8.18 -12.57 12.13
CA VAL A 247 -9.07 -13.40 12.97
C VAL A 247 -8.77 -14.89 12.81
N TYR A 248 -8.41 -15.35 11.60
CA TYR A 248 -7.98 -16.73 11.36
C TYR A 248 -6.64 -17.07 12.04
N GLN A 249 -5.65 -16.17 12.01
CA GLN A 249 -4.39 -16.38 12.72
C GLN A 249 -4.62 -16.41 14.25
N LEU A 250 -5.48 -15.54 14.79
CA LEU A 250 -5.92 -15.60 16.19
C LEU A 250 -6.61 -16.93 16.53
N TYR A 251 -7.49 -17.44 15.66
CA TYR A 251 -8.09 -18.77 15.79
C TYR A 251 -7.04 -19.88 15.81
N SER A 252 -6.07 -19.88 14.88
CA SER A 252 -5.05 -20.92 14.81
C SER A 252 -4.12 -20.87 16.03
N ILE A 253 -3.64 -19.71 16.46
CA ILE A 253 -2.80 -19.61 17.67
C ILE A 253 -3.59 -20.06 18.91
N ALA A 254 -4.85 -19.64 19.07
CA ALA A 254 -5.69 -20.08 20.19
C ALA A 254 -5.91 -21.60 20.21
N LYS A 255 -6.10 -22.24 19.04
CA LYS A 255 -6.38 -23.67 18.91
C LYS A 255 -5.12 -24.54 18.98
N ASP A 256 -4.08 -24.16 18.25
CA ASP A 256 -2.89 -24.97 17.97
C ASP A 256 -1.76 -24.72 18.97
N VAL A 257 -1.64 -23.49 19.49
CA VAL A 257 -0.56 -23.08 20.41
C VAL A 257 -1.07 -22.99 21.84
N ASP A 258 -2.08 -22.16 22.09
CA ASP A 258 -2.63 -21.93 23.44
C ASP A 258 -3.49 -23.12 23.94
N LYS A 259 -3.86 -24.05 23.05
CA LYS A 259 -4.84 -25.15 23.25
C LYS A 259 -6.18 -24.72 23.85
N ASN A 260 -6.54 -23.44 23.70
CA ASN A 260 -7.74 -22.84 24.24
C ASN A 260 -8.91 -22.96 23.26
N THR A 261 -9.56 -24.12 23.26
CA THR A 261 -10.71 -24.43 22.40
C THR A 261 -11.88 -23.45 22.55
N ALA A 262 -12.10 -22.89 23.74
CA ALA A 262 -13.15 -21.90 23.97
C ALA A 262 -12.87 -20.59 23.21
N LEU A 263 -11.65 -20.05 23.34
CA LEU A 263 -11.22 -18.85 22.63
C LEU A 263 -11.12 -19.09 21.11
N ALA A 264 -10.65 -20.27 20.69
CA ALA A 264 -10.66 -20.67 19.29
C ALA A 264 -12.09 -20.68 18.72
N ASN A 265 -13.07 -21.23 19.43
CA ASN A 265 -14.47 -21.24 19.00
C ASN A 265 -15.06 -19.82 18.92
N GLN A 266 -14.66 -18.89 19.79
CA GLN A 266 -15.04 -17.48 19.67
C GLN A 266 -14.47 -16.84 18.39
N TYR A 267 -13.22 -17.11 18.03
CA TYR A 267 -12.64 -16.62 16.77
C TYR A 267 -13.24 -17.31 15.53
N LYS A 268 -13.55 -18.62 15.58
CA LYS A 268 -14.32 -19.34 14.52
C LYS A 268 -15.69 -18.68 14.32
N ALA A 269 -16.44 -18.43 15.38
CA ALA A 269 -17.73 -17.73 15.31
C ALA A 269 -17.60 -16.29 14.77
N LYS A 270 -16.62 -15.51 15.25
CA LYS A 270 -16.37 -14.14 14.76
C LYS A 270 -16.01 -14.13 13.27
N LEU A 271 -15.21 -15.08 12.79
CA LEU A 271 -14.84 -15.18 11.38
C LEU A 271 -16.07 -15.47 10.50
N LEU A 272 -16.85 -16.50 10.86
CA LEU A 272 -18.03 -16.90 10.09
C LEU A 272 -19.14 -15.83 10.12
N SER A 273 -19.26 -15.06 11.21
CA SER A 273 -20.25 -13.99 11.34
C SER A 273 -19.86 -12.68 10.64
N LYS A 274 -18.59 -12.25 10.74
CA LYS A 274 -18.14 -10.95 10.21
C LYS A 274 -17.49 -11.03 8.82
N TYR A 275 -16.96 -12.18 8.43
CA TYR A 275 -16.27 -12.38 7.15
C TYR A 275 -16.76 -13.62 6.39
N PRO A 276 -18.08 -13.86 6.25
CA PRO A 276 -18.64 -15.12 5.72
C PRO A 276 -18.19 -15.47 4.29
N GLN A 277 -17.79 -14.48 3.49
CA GLN A 277 -17.33 -14.67 2.11
C GLN A 277 -15.81 -14.85 1.96
N SER A 278 -15.04 -14.70 3.05
CA SER A 278 -13.58 -14.82 3.03
C SER A 278 -13.10 -16.25 2.77
N GLU A 279 -11.91 -16.40 2.20
CA GLU A 279 -11.28 -17.72 2.02
C GLU A 279 -11.06 -18.42 3.38
N GLU A 280 -10.73 -17.66 4.42
CA GLU A 280 -10.55 -18.22 5.76
C GLU A 280 -11.85 -18.79 6.35
N ALA A 281 -13.00 -18.17 6.09
CA ALA A 281 -14.30 -18.71 6.48
C ALA A 281 -14.58 -20.06 5.78
N LYS A 282 -14.26 -20.18 4.49
CA LYS A 282 -14.39 -21.42 3.71
C LYS A 282 -13.47 -22.52 4.25
N PHE A 283 -12.22 -22.20 4.62
CA PHE A 283 -11.29 -23.16 5.24
C PHE A 283 -11.76 -23.63 6.63
N ILE A 284 -12.49 -22.78 7.36
CA ILE A 284 -13.10 -23.11 8.66
C ILE A 284 -14.42 -23.90 8.53
N GLN A 285 -15.08 -23.88 7.36
CA GLN A 285 -16.27 -24.67 7.06
C GLN A 285 -15.92 -26.05 6.46
N LYS A 286 -14.83 -26.18 5.70
CA LYS A 286 -14.29 -27.48 5.22
C LYS A 286 -13.62 -28.32 6.36
N LYS A 287 -13.74 -27.92 7.63
CA LYS A 287 -13.13 -28.56 8.83
C LYS A 287 -14.00 -28.49 10.09
#